data_AF-A0A1H4ZAH5-F1
#
_entry.id   AF-A0A1H4ZAH5-F1
#
_cell.length_a   1.000
_cell.length_b   1.000
_cell.length_c   1.000
_cell.angle_alpha   90.00
_cell.angle_beta   90.00
_cell.angle_gamma   90.00
#
_symmetry.space_group_name_H-M   'P 1'
#
loop_
_entity.id
_entity.type
_entity.pdbx_description
1 polymer ?
#
loop_
_entity_poly.entity_id
_entity_poly.type
_entity_poly.pdbx_seq_one_letter_code
_entity_poly.pdbx_strand_id
1 'polypeptide(L)'
;MRPTRAALLVVATALTPALLFTAPAFAGGSAAGATNTSVAEVSRTPVDEMSEDELRAAIAVILADEDSGRGVVREANEALNGTVEDMRAFLKTGYRLAQAEDDRVAIARILHGATQNHDKRVIEEANKLLDSGSPEEMRAWLETGYRLAQAEDDRVAIARILHGATQNHDKRVIEEANKLLDSGSPEEMRAWLETGYRLAQAEDDAFYIVRMLTDPNISDALRAAVNAALDDGSPETLRYFREVGQYEVDG
;
A
#
# COMPACT_ATOMS: atom_id res chain seq x y z
N MET A 1 -21.81 42.77 -21.55
CA MET A 1 -20.63 41.97 -21.15
C MET A 1 -20.77 40.60 -21.78
N ARG A 2 -19.89 40.27 -22.72
CA ARG A 2 -19.80 38.98 -23.42
C ARG A 2 -18.33 38.54 -23.40
N PRO A 3 -18.04 37.28 -23.09
CA PRO A 3 -16.81 36.67 -23.60
C PRO A 3 -17.13 35.58 -24.63
N THR A 4 -16.49 35.77 -25.77
CA THR A 4 -16.47 34.96 -27.00
C THR A 4 -15.54 33.75 -26.85
N ARG A 5 -15.94 32.65 -27.48
CA ARG A 5 -15.20 31.38 -27.60
C ARG A 5 -13.86 31.57 -28.34
N ALA A 6 -12.80 30.90 -27.90
CA ALA A 6 -11.54 30.76 -28.63
C ALA A 6 -11.29 29.30 -29.00
N ALA A 7 -10.96 29.07 -30.27
CA ALA A 7 -10.79 27.77 -30.90
C ALA A 7 -9.33 27.30 -30.88
N LEU A 8 -9.19 25.99 -30.78
CA LEU A 8 -7.97 25.18 -30.85
C LEU A 8 -7.37 25.22 -32.27
N LEU A 9 -6.04 25.31 -32.40
CA LEU A 9 -5.33 25.12 -33.66
C LEU A 9 -4.18 24.13 -33.45
N VAL A 10 -4.37 22.93 -33.99
CA VAL A 10 -3.40 21.82 -34.06
C VAL A 10 -2.49 22.06 -35.26
N VAL A 11 -1.18 22.00 -35.06
CA VAL A 11 -0.20 21.93 -36.16
C VAL A 11 0.47 20.56 -36.11
N ALA A 12 0.23 19.78 -37.16
CA ALA A 12 0.93 18.55 -37.48
C ALA A 12 2.08 18.87 -38.45
N THR A 13 3.26 18.30 -38.21
CA THR A 13 4.34 18.21 -39.20
C THR A 13 4.98 16.82 -39.18
N ALA A 14 5.41 16.42 -40.37
CA ALA A 14 5.50 15.06 -40.87
C ALA A 14 6.92 14.44 -40.86
N LEU A 15 6.93 13.10 -40.97
CA LEU A 15 7.84 12.19 -41.72
C LEU A 15 9.38 12.15 -41.45
N THR A 16 9.83 11.01 -40.87
CA THR A 16 10.83 9.96 -41.34
C THR A 16 12.20 10.33 -41.96
N PRO A 17 13.20 9.42 -42.12
CA PRO A 17 13.51 8.08 -41.55
C PRO A 17 14.99 7.83 -41.12
N ALA A 18 15.22 6.65 -40.51
CA ALA A 18 16.40 5.76 -40.42
C ALA A 18 17.83 6.22 -40.82
N LEU A 19 18.79 6.00 -39.89
CA LEU A 19 20.20 5.71 -40.19
C LEU A 19 20.73 4.58 -39.29
N LEU A 20 21.02 3.44 -39.94
CA LEU A 20 21.89 2.35 -39.46
C LEU A 20 23.34 2.85 -39.42
N PHE A 21 24.08 2.67 -38.31
CA PHE A 21 25.55 2.68 -38.34
C PHE A 21 26.13 1.71 -37.30
N THR A 22 26.57 0.56 -37.83
CA THR A 22 27.78 -0.23 -37.54
C THR A 22 28.50 -0.07 -36.20
N ALA A 23 28.68 -1.20 -35.51
CA ALA A 23 29.67 -1.41 -34.45
C ALA A 23 31.13 -1.38 -34.95
N PRO A 24 32.09 -1.25 -34.03
CA PRO A 24 33.31 -2.04 -34.09
C PRO A 24 33.52 -2.87 -32.81
N ALA A 25 33.97 -4.11 -33.02
CA ALA A 25 34.54 -4.98 -32.01
C ALA A 25 36.04 -4.67 -31.85
N PHE A 26 36.53 -4.60 -30.60
CA PHE A 26 37.95 -4.76 -30.28
C PHE A 26 38.10 -5.62 -29.04
N ALA A 27 39.05 -6.55 -29.14
CA ALA A 27 39.51 -7.46 -28.10
C ALA A 27 40.84 -6.97 -27.51
N GLY A 28 41.09 -7.29 -26.24
CA GLY A 28 42.44 -7.43 -25.68
C GLY A 28 42.86 -6.35 -24.67
N GLY A 29 43.11 -6.78 -23.43
CA GLY A 29 43.79 -5.97 -22.41
C GLY A 29 43.71 -6.59 -21.02
N SER A 30 44.66 -7.45 -20.69
CA SER A 30 44.87 -8.02 -19.35
C SER A 30 45.52 -6.99 -18.40
N ALA A 31 45.21 -7.16 -17.11
CA ALA A 31 45.93 -6.68 -15.92
C ALA A 31 45.84 -5.18 -15.54
N ALA A 32 45.10 -4.91 -14.46
CA ALA A 32 45.59 -4.13 -13.32
C ALA A 32 44.65 -4.35 -12.12
N GLY A 33 45.23 -4.77 -11.00
CA GLY A 33 44.51 -4.95 -9.74
C GLY A 33 43.87 -3.64 -9.28
N ALA A 34 42.55 -3.66 -9.15
CA ALA A 34 41.83 -2.64 -8.42
C ALA A 34 41.76 -3.09 -6.95
N THR A 35 42.72 -2.61 -6.16
CA THR A 35 42.53 -2.45 -4.71
C THR A 35 41.42 -1.42 -4.51
N ASN A 36 40.18 -1.89 -4.55
CA ASN A 36 39.05 -1.11 -4.08
C ASN A 36 39.02 -1.24 -2.56
N THR A 37 39.77 -0.32 -1.94
CA THR A 37 39.33 0.52 -0.83
C THR A 37 38.25 -0.13 0.02
N SER A 38 38.69 -0.73 1.13
CA SER A 38 37.85 -1.06 2.27
C SER A 38 37.01 0.17 2.61
N VAL A 39 35.73 0.11 2.27
CA VAL A 39 34.74 1.09 2.69
C VAL A 39 34.66 1.01 4.20
N ALA A 40 35.04 2.10 4.84
CA ALA A 40 34.69 2.51 6.19
C ALA A 40 34.61 1.35 7.21
N GLU A 41 35.72 1.13 7.89
CA GLU A 41 35.70 0.64 9.26
C GLU A 41 34.82 1.60 10.06
N VAL A 42 33.53 1.26 10.20
CA VAL A 42 32.72 1.80 11.28
C VAL A 42 33.36 1.21 12.52
N SER A 43 34.27 1.96 13.15
CA SER A 43 34.60 1.75 14.55
C SER A 43 33.32 2.01 15.35
N ARG A 44 32.43 1.03 15.38
CA ARG A 44 31.54 0.82 16.51
C ARG A 44 32.46 0.18 17.52
N THR A 45 32.90 0.95 18.51
CA THR A 45 33.51 0.40 19.73
C THR A 45 32.74 -0.88 20.08
N PRO A 46 33.38 -2.06 20.11
CA PRO A 46 32.70 -3.29 20.45
C PRO A 46 31.87 -3.09 21.71
N VAL A 47 30.69 -3.69 21.79
CA VAL A 47 29.79 -3.51 22.96
C VAL A 47 30.48 -3.84 24.27
N ASP A 48 31.59 -4.58 24.28
CA ASP A 48 32.44 -4.87 25.45
C ASP A 48 33.38 -3.75 25.88
N GLU A 49 33.72 -2.83 24.98
CA GLU A 49 34.67 -1.74 25.21
C GLU A 49 33.95 -0.41 25.48
N MET A 50 32.65 -0.32 25.20
CA MET A 50 31.86 0.88 25.44
C MET A 50 31.85 1.25 26.93
N SER A 51 32.01 2.54 27.23
CA SER A 51 31.75 3.11 28.55
C SER A 51 30.26 3.07 28.89
N GLU A 52 29.92 3.23 30.17
CA GLU A 52 28.54 3.26 30.63
C GLU A 52 27.70 4.35 29.93
N ASP A 53 28.28 5.54 29.73
CA ASP A 53 27.61 6.64 29.03
C ASP A 53 27.34 6.32 27.56
N GLU A 54 28.29 5.65 26.89
CA GLU A 54 28.10 5.19 25.50
C GLU A 54 27.02 4.11 25.40
N LEU A 55 26.95 3.19 26.37
CA LEU A 55 25.91 2.16 26.44
C LEU A 55 24.53 2.79 26.62
N ARG A 56 24.39 3.75 27.55
CA ARG A 56 23.14 4.49 27.74
C ARG A 56 22.75 5.26 26.49
N ALA A 57 23.70 5.91 25.82
CA ALA A 57 23.44 6.62 24.57
C ALA A 57 22.95 5.67 23.47
N ALA A 58 23.55 4.49 23.32
CA ALA A 58 23.13 3.50 22.34
C ALA A 58 21.71 2.97 22.61
N ILE A 59 21.37 2.68 23.87
CA ILE A 59 20.01 2.26 24.24
C ILE A 59 19.01 3.40 24.04
N ALA A 60 19.39 4.64 24.34
CA ALA A 60 18.54 5.81 24.10
C ALA A 60 18.24 6.02 22.60
N VAL A 61 19.21 5.74 21.71
CA VAL A 61 18.98 5.76 20.25
C VAL A 61 17.95 4.72 19.84
N ILE A 62 18.04 3.49 20.38
CA ILE A 62 17.03 2.45 20.12
C ILE A 62 15.65 2.92 20.60
N LEU A 63 15.55 3.44 21.82
CA LEU A 63 14.29 3.93 22.39
C LEU A 63 13.70 5.15 21.66
N ALA A 64 14.53 5.92 20.98
CA ALA A 64 14.11 7.08 20.19
C ALA A 64 13.59 6.71 18.80
N ASP A 65 13.82 5.48 18.35
CA ASP A 65 13.25 4.96 17.09
C ASP A 65 11.73 4.79 17.25
N GLU A 66 10.96 5.40 16.35
CA GLU A 66 9.50 5.28 16.34
C GLU A 66 9.03 3.85 16.07
N ASP A 67 9.86 3.04 15.41
CA ASP A 67 9.60 1.63 15.13
C ASP A 67 9.90 0.71 16.32
N SER A 68 10.42 1.26 17.44
CA SER A 68 10.66 0.47 18.66
C SER A 68 9.37 -0.04 19.28
N GLY A 69 9.20 -1.36 19.23
CA GLY A 69 8.04 -2.03 19.79
C GLY A 69 8.05 -2.12 21.32
N ARG A 70 6.95 -2.64 21.87
CA ARG A 70 6.75 -2.70 23.33
C ARG A 70 7.73 -3.65 24.00
N GLY A 71 8.12 -4.73 23.33
CA GLY A 71 9.14 -5.66 23.81
C GLY A 71 10.48 -4.94 23.93
N VAL A 72 10.93 -4.29 22.85
CA VAL A 72 12.19 -3.52 22.84
C VAL A 72 12.20 -2.46 23.94
N VAL A 73 11.14 -1.67 24.08
CA VAL A 73 11.04 -0.63 25.11
C VAL A 73 11.12 -1.22 26.52
N ARG A 74 10.46 -2.36 26.77
CA ARG A 74 10.47 -3.03 28.07
C ARG A 74 11.88 -3.51 28.42
N GLU A 75 12.51 -4.29 27.55
CA GLU A 75 13.84 -4.87 27.78
C GLU A 75 14.93 -3.78 27.85
N ALA A 76 14.82 -2.72 27.06
CA ALA A 76 15.73 -1.58 27.10
C ALA A 76 15.67 -0.84 28.45
N ASN A 77 14.46 -0.60 28.98
CA ASN A 77 14.30 0.05 30.28
C ASN A 77 14.77 -0.83 31.43
N GLU A 78 14.59 -2.15 31.34
CA GLU A 78 15.15 -3.10 32.31
C GLU A 78 16.68 -3.01 32.34
N ALA A 79 17.31 -3.01 31.16
CA ALA A 79 18.76 -2.87 31.04
C ALA A 79 19.29 -1.53 31.57
N LEU A 80 18.58 -0.42 31.31
CA LEU A 80 18.96 0.92 31.82
C LEU A 80 18.83 1.06 33.34
N ASN A 81 17.91 0.32 33.96
CA ASN A 81 17.71 0.29 35.41
C ASN A 81 18.64 -0.72 36.11
N GLY A 82 19.38 -1.52 35.35
CA GLY A 82 20.30 -2.54 35.83
C GLY A 82 21.75 -2.08 35.90
N THR A 83 22.65 -3.02 35.69
CA THR A 83 24.11 -2.86 35.68
C THR A 83 24.66 -2.53 34.29
N VAL A 84 25.94 -2.15 34.21
CA VAL A 84 26.65 -1.98 32.93
C VAL A 84 26.63 -3.27 32.12
N GLU A 85 26.74 -4.41 32.80
CA GLU A 85 26.68 -5.75 32.22
C GLU A 85 25.29 -6.03 31.61
N ASP A 86 24.20 -5.57 32.24
CA ASP A 86 22.85 -5.71 31.71
C ASP A 86 22.66 -4.87 30.43
N MET A 87 23.20 -3.65 30.40
CA MET A 87 23.22 -2.82 29.19
C MET A 87 24.00 -3.48 28.05
N ARG A 88 25.16 -4.08 28.35
CA ARG A 88 25.93 -4.84 27.35
C ARG A 88 25.18 -6.09 26.86
N ALA A 89 24.55 -6.83 27.78
CA ALA A 89 23.77 -8.02 27.44
C ALA A 89 22.59 -7.67 26.54
N PHE A 90 21.87 -6.60 26.84
CA PHE A 90 20.79 -6.09 26.00
C PHE A 90 21.28 -5.75 24.60
N LEU A 91 22.33 -4.93 24.46
CA LEU A 91 22.84 -4.52 23.15
C LEU A 91 23.42 -5.69 22.33
N LYS A 92 23.95 -6.73 22.98
CA LYS A 92 24.48 -7.92 22.30
C LYS A 92 23.40 -8.88 21.82
N THR A 93 22.41 -9.17 22.67
CA THR A 93 21.44 -10.24 22.42
C THR A 93 20.01 -9.83 22.76
N GLY A 94 19.80 -9.14 23.88
CA GLY A 94 18.47 -8.79 24.36
C GLY A 94 17.65 -7.97 23.36
N TYR A 95 18.27 -7.01 22.68
CA TYR A 95 17.63 -6.20 21.65
C TYR A 95 17.05 -7.06 20.51
N ARG A 96 17.82 -8.02 19.98
CA ARG A 96 17.35 -8.89 18.89
C ARG A 96 16.22 -9.82 19.32
N LEU A 97 16.25 -10.30 20.57
CA LEU A 97 15.16 -11.12 21.13
C LEU A 97 13.88 -10.30 21.33
N ALA A 98 14.01 -9.09 21.86
CA ALA A 98 12.91 -8.17 22.07
C ALA A 98 12.28 -7.74 20.73
N GLN A 99 13.12 -7.43 19.73
CA GLN A 99 12.67 -7.11 18.38
C GLN A 99 11.94 -8.30 17.73
N ALA A 100 12.43 -9.53 17.92
CA ALA A 100 11.74 -10.72 17.40
C ALA A 100 10.35 -10.93 18.03
N GLU A 101 10.18 -10.61 19.32
CA GLU A 101 8.86 -10.63 19.98
C GLU A 101 7.93 -9.59 19.34
N ASP A 102 8.42 -8.36 19.14
CA ASP A 102 7.65 -7.29 18.53
C ASP A 102 7.28 -7.58 17.06
N ASP A 103 8.22 -8.11 16.28
CA ASP A 103 8.00 -8.50 14.87
C ASP A 103 6.93 -9.60 14.77
N ARG A 104 6.96 -10.62 15.65
CA ARG A 104 5.91 -11.65 15.72
C ARG A 104 4.54 -11.05 15.99
N VAL A 105 4.46 -10.09 16.91
CA VAL A 105 3.21 -9.41 17.23
C VAL A 105 2.74 -8.54 16.06
N ALA A 106 3.66 -7.86 15.36
CA ALA A 106 3.34 -7.07 14.17
C ALA A 106 2.75 -7.95 13.05
N ILE A 107 3.39 -9.08 12.76
CA ILE A 107 2.91 -10.05 11.76
C ILE A 107 1.54 -10.61 12.15
N ALA A 108 1.32 -10.97 13.42
CA ALA A 108 0.02 -11.46 13.88
C ALA A 108 -1.10 -10.43 13.71
N ARG A 109 -0.82 -9.13 13.92
CA ARG A 109 -1.78 -8.04 13.66
C ARG A 109 -2.07 -7.89 12.17
N ILE A 110 -1.03 -7.93 11.33
CA ILE A 110 -1.18 -7.88 9.87
C ILE A 110 -2.03 -9.06 9.40
N LEU A 111 -1.76 -10.27 9.88
CA LEU A 111 -2.53 -11.47 9.56
C LEU A 111 -4.01 -11.32 9.93
N HIS A 112 -4.32 -10.70 11.08
CA HIS A 112 -5.70 -10.46 11.49
C HIS A 112 -6.44 -9.56 10.48
N GLY A 113 -5.84 -8.42 10.10
CA GLY A 113 -6.41 -7.52 9.10
C GLY A 113 -6.52 -8.17 7.73
N ALA A 114 -5.47 -8.87 7.29
CA ALA A 114 -5.44 -9.60 6.04
C ALA A 114 -6.54 -10.67 5.95
N THR A 115 -6.84 -11.35 7.07
CA THR A 115 -7.93 -12.33 7.15
C THR A 115 -9.30 -11.67 6.96
N GLN A 116 -9.52 -10.48 7.52
CA GLN A 116 -10.77 -9.73 7.35
C GLN A 116 -10.96 -9.24 5.91
N ASN A 117 -9.86 -8.87 5.25
CA ASN A 117 -9.87 -8.40 3.87
C ASN A 117 -9.82 -9.53 2.82
N HIS A 118 -9.54 -10.77 3.25
CA HIS A 118 -9.27 -11.92 2.40
C HIS A 118 -8.03 -11.76 1.50
N ASP A 119 -6.99 -11.10 2.03
CA ASP A 119 -5.69 -10.86 1.39
C ASP A 119 -4.86 -12.16 1.42
N LYS A 120 -5.06 -13.00 0.40
CA LYS A 120 -4.56 -14.39 0.39
C LYS A 120 -3.04 -14.47 0.43
N ARG A 121 -2.35 -13.58 -0.29
CA ARG A 121 -0.89 -13.61 -0.35
C ARG A 121 -0.28 -13.20 0.99
N VAL A 122 -0.81 -12.14 1.60
CA VAL A 122 -0.40 -11.70 2.94
C VAL A 122 -0.68 -12.80 3.97
N ILE A 123 -1.86 -13.44 3.94
CA ILE A 123 -2.20 -14.54 4.85
C ILE A 123 -1.20 -15.71 4.71
N GLU A 124 -0.89 -16.13 3.48
CA GLU A 124 0.04 -17.24 3.23
C GLU A 124 1.44 -16.94 3.78
N GLU A 125 1.99 -15.78 3.44
CA GLU A 125 3.35 -15.42 3.85
C GLU A 125 3.45 -15.18 5.37
N ALA A 126 2.46 -14.51 5.97
CA ALA A 126 2.43 -14.28 7.41
C ALA A 126 2.37 -15.59 8.20
N ASN A 127 1.53 -16.56 7.79
CA ASN A 127 1.48 -17.87 8.46
C ASN A 127 2.81 -18.61 8.34
N LYS A 128 3.42 -18.62 7.14
CA LYS A 128 4.73 -19.25 6.94
C LYS A 128 5.80 -18.67 7.86
N LEU A 129 5.81 -17.35 8.06
CA LEU A 129 6.76 -16.69 8.94
C LEU A 129 6.51 -17.04 10.42
N LEU A 130 5.25 -17.03 10.86
CA LEU A 130 4.89 -17.41 12.22
C LEU A 130 5.23 -18.88 12.52
N ASP A 131 5.07 -19.76 11.53
CA ASP A 131 5.42 -21.19 11.63
C ASP A 131 6.95 -21.41 11.64
N SER A 132 7.71 -20.68 10.81
CA SER A 132 9.18 -20.79 10.79
C SER A 132 9.80 -20.24 12.07
N GLY A 133 9.18 -19.20 12.64
CA GLY A 133 9.66 -18.54 13.85
C GLY A 133 10.96 -17.76 13.66
N SER A 134 11.45 -17.60 12.44
CA SER A 134 12.75 -17.00 12.11
C SER A 134 12.71 -15.46 12.23
N PRO A 135 13.43 -14.86 13.20
CA PRO A 135 13.43 -13.40 13.37
C PRO A 135 13.94 -12.66 12.13
N GLU A 136 14.94 -13.21 11.44
CA GLU A 136 15.53 -12.57 10.26
C GLU A 136 14.56 -12.56 9.08
N GLU A 137 13.79 -13.64 8.88
CA GLU A 137 12.76 -13.69 7.83
C GLU A 137 11.60 -12.75 8.16
N MET A 138 11.17 -12.72 9.43
CA MET A 138 10.11 -11.82 9.89
C MET A 138 10.48 -10.36 9.65
N ARG A 139 11.70 -9.96 10.01
CA ARG A 139 12.18 -8.60 9.83
C ARG A 139 12.27 -8.22 8.36
N ALA A 140 12.88 -9.08 7.53
CA ALA A 140 13.00 -8.85 6.10
C ALA A 140 11.62 -8.70 5.43
N TRP A 141 10.65 -9.51 5.87
CA TRP A 141 9.29 -9.43 5.37
C TRP A 141 8.59 -8.13 5.79
N LEU A 142 8.67 -7.74 7.06
CA LEU A 142 8.08 -6.48 7.53
C LEU A 142 8.65 -5.26 6.81
N GLU A 143 9.95 -5.27 6.51
CA GLU A 143 10.61 -4.15 5.80
C GLU A 143 10.25 -4.07 4.31
N THR A 144 10.08 -5.22 3.65
CA THR A 144 9.98 -5.24 2.18
C THR A 144 8.94 -6.21 1.65
N GLY A 145 8.87 -7.43 2.20
CA GLY A 145 8.00 -8.50 1.71
C GLY A 145 6.51 -8.19 1.85
N TYR A 146 6.09 -7.60 2.97
CA TYR A 146 4.70 -7.27 3.25
C TYR A 146 4.09 -6.37 2.17
N ARG A 147 4.80 -5.31 1.78
CA ARG A 147 4.33 -4.38 0.73
C ARG A 147 4.16 -5.09 -0.61
N LEU A 148 5.00 -6.06 -0.94
CA LEU A 148 4.90 -6.83 -2.19
C LEU A 148 3.70 -7.77 -2.15
N ALA A 149 3.50 -8.48 -1.04
CA ALA A 149 2.35 -9.34 -0.84
C ALA A 149 1.03 -8.55 -0.90
N GLN A 150 0.98 -7.40 -0.23
CA GLN A 150 -0.18 -6.50 -0.25
C GLN A 150 -0.46 -5.97 -1.66
N ALA A 151 0.58 -5.57 -2.41
CA ALA A 151 0.40 -5.12 -3.78
C ALA A 151 -0.20 -6.19 -4.70
N GLU A 152 0.15 -7.46 -4.48
CA GLU A 152 -0.45 -8.58 -5.23
C GLU A 152 -1.94 -8.75 -4.87
N ASP A 153 -2.26 -8.74 -3.58
CA ASP A 153 -3.65 -8.84 -3.11
C ASP A 153 -4.50 -7.65 -3.58
N ASP A 154 -3.97 -6.42 -3.53
CA ASP A 154 -4.65 -5.20 -3.99
C ASP A 154 -4.92 -5.27 -5.52
N ARG A 155 -3.97 -5.75 -6.33
CA ARG A 155 -4.18 -5.97 -7.77
C ARG A 155 -5.32 -6.94 -8.03
N VAL A 156 -5.37 -8.03 -7.27
CA VAL A 156 -6.43 -9.02 -7.39
C VAL A 156 -7.78 -8.45 -6.94
N ALA A 157 -7.82 -7.66 -5.88
CA ALA A 157 -9.02 -6.96 -5.43
C ALA A 157 -9.56 -6.01 -6.51
N ILE A 158 -8.70 -5.19 -7.10
CA ILE A 158 -9.07 -4.27 -8.19
C ILE A 158 -9.57 -5.05 -9.41
N ALA A 159 -8.92 -6.15 -9.79
CA ALA A 159 -9.38 -6.97 -10.91
C ALA A 159 -10.79 -7.56 -10.69
N ARG A 160 -11.11 -7.98 -9.44
CA ARG A 160 -12.46 -8.43 -9.08
C ARG A 160 -13.48 -7.30 -9.15
N ILE A 161 -13.12 -6.12 -8.64
CA ILE A 161 -13.96 -4.92 -8.72
C ILE A 161 -14.24 -4.57 -10.19
N LEU A 162 -13.20 -4.53 -11.02
CA LEU A 162 -13.31 -4.27 -12.46
C LEU A 162 -14.25 -5.25 -13.16
N HIS A 163 -14.18 -6.54 -12.80
CA HIS A 163 -15.10 -7.54 -13.34
C HIS A 163 -16.56 -7.21 -12.99
N GLY A 164 -16.86 -6.91 -11.73
CA GLY A 164 -18.21 -6.52 -11.29
C GLY A 164 -18.68 -5.22 -11.95
N ALA A 165 -17.83 -4.21 -11.97
CA ALA A 165 -18.09 -2.92 -12.61
C ALA A 165 -18.41 -3.08 -14.11
N THR A 166 -17.71 -3.99 -14.80
CA THR A 166 -17.98 -4.31 -16.21
C THR A 166 -19.38 -4.90 -16.42
N GLN A 167 -19.83 -5.80 -15.53
CA GLN A 167 -21.19 -6.36 -15.61
C GLN A 167 -22.26 -5.29 -15.36
N ASN A 168 -21.96 -4.37 -14.46
CA ASN A 168 -22.86 -3.28 -14.06
C ASN A 168 -22.82 -2.07 -15.00
N HIS A 169 -21.86 -2.02 -15.93
CA HIS A 169 -21.54 -0.88 -16.78
C HIS A 169 -21.15 0.40 -16.01
N ASP A 170 -20.49 0.23 -14.86
CA ASP A 170 -20.00 1.29 -13.98
C ASP A 170 -18.74 1.93 -14.60
N LYS A 171 -18.94 2.98 -15.40
CA LYS A 171 -17.90 3.53 -16.28
C LYS A 171 -16.76 4.16 -15.51
N ARG A 172 -17.05 4.87 -14.43
CA ARG A 172 -16.02 5.55 -13.64
C ARG A 172 -15.13 4.55 -12.95
N VAL A 173 -15.72 3.54 -12.31
CA VAL A 173 -14.98 2.45 -11.68
C VAL A 173 -14.13 1.69 -12.71
N ILE A 174 -14.67 1.40 -13.91
CA ILE A 174 -13.91 0.74 -14.98
C ILE A 174 -12.69 1.58 -15.41
N GLU A 175 -12.87 2.89 -15.63
CA GLU A 175 -11.79 3.79 -16.05
C GLU A 175 -10.66 3.85 -15.02
N GLU A 176 -11.00 4.10 -13.76
CA GLU A 176 -10.02 4.23 -12.68
C GLU A 176 -9.32 2.91 -12.38
N ALA A 177 -10.06 1.79 -12.33
CA ALA A 177 -9.47 0.47 -12.11
C ALA A 177 -8.47 0.08 -13.22
N ASN A 178 -8.79 0.33 -14.50
CA ASN A 178 -7.84 0.07 -15.59
C ASN A 178 -6.59 0.94 -15.47
N LYS A 179 -6.74 2.24 -15.17
CA LYS A 179 -5.60 3.14 -14.97
C LYS A 179 -4.67 2.63 -13.86
N LEU A 180 -5.23 2.15 -12.75
CA LEU A 180 -4.46 1.61 -11.63
C LEU A 180 -3.69 0.34 -12.04
N LEU A 181 -4.38 -0.61 -12.68
CA LEU A 181 -3.76 -1.84 -13.17
C LEU A 181 -2.65 -1.57 -14.19
N ASP A 182 -2.83 -0.59 -15.07
CA ASP A 182 -1.83 -0.16 -16.06
C ASP A 182 -0.62 0.53 -15.41
N SER A 183 -0.85 1.37 -14.39
CA SER A 183 0.24 2.04 -13.65
C SER A 183 1.10 1.05 -12.87
N GLY A 184 0.46 0.00 -12.34
CA GLY A 184 1.09 -0.97 -11.46
C GLY A 184 1.54 -0.42 -10.10
N SER A 185 1.24 0.84 -9.74
CA SER A 185 1.69 1.46 -8.47
C SER A 185 0.92 0.89 -7.27
N PRO A 186 1.61 0.22 -6.32
CA PRO A 186 0.98 -0.26 -5.10
C PRO A 186 0.32 0.86 -4.28
N GLU A 187 0.97 2.01 -4.22
CA GLU A 187 0.53 3.15 -3.42
C GLU A 187 -0.77 3.75 -3.98
N GLU A 188 -0.88 3.90 -5.31
CA GLU A 188 -2.11 4.36 -5.95
C GLU A 188 -3.26 3.34 -5.81
N MET A 189 -2.96 2.05 -5.96
CA MET A 189 -3.95 0.97 -5.78
C MET A 189 -4.52 0.98 -4.37
N ARG A 190 -3.66 1.10 -3.36
CA ARG A 190 -4.05 1.13 -1.96
C ARG A 190 -4.91 2.35 -1.64
N ALA A 191 -4.47 3.54 -2.05
CA ALA A 191 -5.22 4.77 -1.82
C ALA A 191 -6.62 4.72 -2.46
N TRP A 192 -6.71 4.15 -3.66
CA TRP A 192 -7.98 3.97 -4.35
C TRP A 192 -8.89 2.97 -3.65
N LEU A 193 -8.38 1.80 -3.24
CA LEU A 193 -9.19 0.80 -2.52
C LEU A 193 -9.76 1.35 -1.21
N GLU A 194 -9.01 2.18 -0.48
CA GLU A 194 -9.46 2.75 0.80
C GLU A 194 -10.51 3.85 0.64
N THR A 195 -10.36 4.69 -0.38
CA THR A 195 -11.14 5.92 -0.52
C THR A 195 -11.72 6.14 -1.91
N GLY A 196 -10.90 6.01 -2.96
CA GLY A 196 -11.27 6.31 -4.34
C GLY A 196 -12.41 5.44 -4.89
N TYR A 197 -12.40 4.13 -4.61
CA TYR A 197 -13.41 3.19 -5.10
C TYR A 197 -14.83 3.60 -4.69
N ARG A 198 -15.01 3.99 -3.42
CA ARG A 198 -16.33 4.43 -2.91
C ARG A 198 -16.85 5.66 -3.66
N LEU A 199 -15.95 6.59 -3.99
CA LEU A 199 -16.32 7.81 -4.72
C LEU A 199 -16.67 7.50 -6.18
N ALA A 200 -15.84 6.70 -6.85
CA ALA A 200 -16.12 6.27 -8.22
C ALA A 200 -17.44 5.49 -8.31
N GLN A 201 -17.70 4.60 -7.36
CA GLN A 201 -18.95 3.86 -7.27
C GLN A 201 -20.15 4.78 -7.04
N ALA A 202 -20.03 5.78 -6.15
CA ALA A 202 -21.10 6.73 -5.91
C ALA A 202 -21.46 7.55 -7.17
N GLU A 203 -20.47 7.94 -7.98
CA GLU A 203 -20.72 8.62 -9.25
C GLU A 203 -21.47 7.73 -10.25
N ASP A 204 -21.06 6.46 -10.37
CA ASP A 204 -21.74 5.48 -11.23
C ASP A 204 -23.16 5.17 -10.73
N ASP A 205 -23.35 5.05 -9.41
CA ASP A 205 -24.66 4.85 -8.78
C ASP A 205 -25.58 6.06 -9.00
N ALA A 206 -25.09 7.29 -8.80
CA ALA A 206 -25.85 8.50 -9.11
C ALA A 206 -26.25 8.57 -10.58
N PHE A 207 -25.35 8.22 -11.49
CA PHE A 207 -25.66 8.19 -12.92
C PHE A 207 -26.74 7.15 -13.26
N TYR A 208 -26.64 5.95 -12.68
CA TYR A 208 -27.67 4.91 -12.82
C TYR A 208 -29.04 5.44 -12.36
N ILE A 209 -29.09 6.07 -11.20
CA ILE A 209 -30.31 6.58 -10.58
C ILE A 209 -30.92 7.72 -11.41
N VAL A 210 -30.11 8.69 -11.86
CA VAL A 210 -30.57 9.77 -12.76
C VAL A 210 -31.19 9.20 -14.04
N ARG A 211 -30.60 8.13 -14.60
CA ARG A 211 -31.12 7.51 -15.82
C ARG A 211 -32.53 6.93 -15.63
N MET A 212 -32.92 6.52 -14.43
CA MET A 212 -34.28 6.02 -14.16
C MET A 212 -35.34 7.08 -14.45
N LEU A 213 -35.04 8.37 -14.25
CA LEU A 213 -35.96 9.48 -14.56
C LEU A 213 -36.27 9.61 -16.06
N THR A 214 -35.49 8.94 -16.92
CA THR A 214 -35.72 8.92 -18.37
C THR A 214 -36.76 7.87 -18.80
N ASP A 215 -37.16 6.96 -17.91
CA ASP A 215 -38.25 6.02 -18.19
C ASP A 215 -39.59 6.77 -18.21
N PRO A 216 -40.31 6.80 -19.36
CA PRO A 216 -41.60 7.47 -19.44
C PRO A 216 -42.68 6.82 -18.55
N ASN A 217 -42.47 5.59 -18.09
CA ASN A 217 -43.42 4.82 -17.28
C ASN A 217 -43.08 4.79 -15.79
N ILE A 218 -42.08 5.56 -15.34
CA ILE A 218 -41.73 5.64 -13.92
C ILE A 218 -42.94 6.08 -13.07
N SER A 219 -43.21 5.36 -11.97
CA SER A 219 -44.29 5.71 -11.05
C SER A 219 -43.97 7.01 -10.28
N ASP A 220 -45.00 7.73 -9.83
CA ASP A 220 -44.79 8.96 -9.05
C ASP A 220 -44.05 8.68 -7.72
N ALA A 221 -44.33 7.53 -7.10
CA ALA A 221 -43.65 7.08 -5.89
C ALA A 221 -42.16 6.83 -6.15
N LEU A 222 -41.82 6.06 -7.20
CA LEU A 222 -40.43 5.77 -7.56
C LEU A 222 -39.69 7.04 -7.96
N ARG A 223 -40.34 7.95 -8.69
CA ARG A 223 -39.77 9.27 -9.03
C ARG A 223 -39.45 10.10 -7.78
N ALA A 224 -40.33 10.11 -6.78
CA ALA A 224 -40.08 10.82 -5.53
C ALA A 224 -38.90 10.21 -4.77
N ALA A 225 -38.82 8.88 -4.70
CA ALA A 225 -37.72 8.18 -4.05
C ALA A 225 -36.37 8.38 -4.75
N VAL A 226 -36.35 8.36 -6.10
CA VAL A 226 -35.17 8.70 -6.91
C VAL A 226 -34.67 10.11 -6.58
N ASN A 227 -35.55 11.11 -6.59
CA ASN A 227 -35.15 12.49 -6.28
C ASN A 227 -34.62 12.61 -4.84
N ALA A 228 -35.26 11.95 -3.87
CA ALA A 228 -34.78 11.96 -2.49
C ALA A 228 -33.37 11.35 -2.34
N ALA A 229 -33.09 10.25 -3.04
CA ALA A 229 -31.76 9.64 -3.03
C ALA A 229 -30.69 10.54 -3.68
N LEU A 230 -31.03 11.21 -4.78
CA LEU A 230 -30.14 12.16 -5.47
C LEU A 230 -29.90 13.45 -4.67
N ASP A 231 -30.92 13.93 -3.95
CA ASP A 231 -30.83 15.11 -3.10
C ASP A 231 -29.93 14.86 -1.88
N ASP A 232 -29.98 13.66 -1.30
CA ASP A 232 -29.03 13.26 -0.24
C ASP A 232 -27.62 13.07 -0.80
N GLY A 233 -27.50 12.34 -1.92
CA GLY A 233 -26.26 12.23 -2.69
C GLY A 233 -25.08 11.54 -1.97
N SER A 234 -25.29 11.01 -0.76
CA SER A 234 -24.24 10.27 -0.06
C SER A 234 -23.96 8.93 -0.76
N PRO A 235 -22.69 8.47 -0.79
CA PRO A 235 -22.36 7.15 -1.35
C PRO A 235 -23.22 6.03 -0.79
N GLU A 236 -23.53 6.07 0.50
CA GLU A 236 -24.33 5.08 1.19
C GLU A 236 -25.79 5.09 0.69
N THR A 237 -26.41 6.27 0.58
CA THR A 237 -27.80 6.38 0.10
C THR A 237 -27.92 6.00 -1.37
N LEU A 238 -26.99 6.45 -2.21
CA LEU A 238 -26.98 6.11 -3.63
C LEU A 238 -26.81 4.60 -3.83
N ARG A 239 -25.89 3.98 -3.07
CA ARG A 239 -25.67 2.53 -3.13
C ARG A 239 -26.89 1.76 -2.66
N TYR A 240 -27.43 2.14 -1.51
CA TYR A 240 -28.63 1.52 -0.95
C TYR A 240 -29.81 1.61 -1.92
N PHE A 241 -30.05 2.77 -2.50
CA PHE A 241 -31.16 2.97 -3.42
C PHE A 241 -31.01 2.08 -4.66
N ARG A 242 -29.81 2.00 -5.24
CA ARG A 242 -29.54 1.14 -6.40
C ARG A 242 -29.70 -0.34 -6.08
N GLU A 243 -29.27 -0.81 -4.92
CA GLU A 243 -29.31 -2.25 -4.59
C GLU A 243 -30.65 -2.71 -4.04
N VAL A 244 -31.30 -1.88 -3.22
CA VAL A 244 -32.44 -2.27 -2.40
C VAL A 244 -33.58 -1.26 -2.54
N GLY A 245 -33.32 0.02 -2.27
CA GLY A 245 -34.36 1.04 -2.09
C GLY A 245 -35.31 1.19 -3.27
N GLN A 246 -34.82 1.05 -4.52
CA GLN A 246 -35.69 1.12 -5.70
C GLN A 246 -36.77 0.02 -5.76
N TYR A 247 -36.56 -1.12 -5.10
CA TYR A 247 -37.49 -2.25 -5.08
C TYR A 247 -38.49 -2.21 -3.92
N GLU A 248 -38.26 -1.34 -2.94
CA GLU A 248 -39.13 -1.18 -1.76
C GLU A 248 -40.26 -0.16 -2.00
N VAL A 249 -40.16 0.65 -3.06
CA VAL A 249 -41.12 1.74 -3.32
C VAL A 249 -42.53 1.22 -3.68
N ASP A 250 -42.64 -0.01 -4.15
CA ASP A 250 -43.91 -0.67 -4.50
C ASP A 250 -44.27 -1.84 -3.53
N GLY A 251 -43.59 -1.94 -2.38
CA GLY A 251 -43.82 -2.95 -1.32
C GLY A 251 -44.74 -2.50 -0.18
#